data_AF-A0A2V7YFD5-F1
#
_entry.id   AF-A0A2V7YFD5-F1
#
_cell.length_a   1.000
_cell.length_b   1.000
_cell.length_c   1.000
_cell.angle_alpha   90.00
_cell.angle_beta   90.00
_cell.angle_gamma   90.00
#
_symmetry.space_group_name_H-M   'P 1'
#
loop_
_entity.id
_entity.type
_entity.pdbx_description
1 polymer ?
#
loop_
_entity_poly.entity_id
_entity_poly.type
_entity_poly.pdbx_seq_one_letter_code
_entity_poly.pdbx_strand_id
1 'polypeptide(L)'
;MRNSTTKNAIRALLLTALCLVTNFPLQADQRISSSEDVLHDRSVLACFAHLLREAGFGFAPVERAAFVFMNADGEFRCLDWPATHQFKAAHWSGPIPVGVVALAHTHPVVSPYPSVDDRNEAVRIGMPIFVISPQIISVVHRNGREETLMCCKVWSERALIAAPPHGR
;
A
#
# COMPACT_ATOMS: atom_id res chain seq x y z
N MET A 1 35.45 -51.36 -60.66
CA MET A 1 34.18 -51.52 -59.90
C MET A 1 34.32 -50.68 -58.63
N ARG A 2 34.20 -49.34 -58.68
CA ARG A 2 33.02 -48.45 -58.60
C ARG A 2 32.06 -48.67 -57.40
N ASN A 3 31.98 -47.59 -56.61
CA ASN A 3 30.94 -47.13 -55.67
C ASN A 3 31.03 -47.73 -54.24
N SER A 4 30.96 -46.98 -53.14
CA SER A 4 30.22 -45.73 -52.87
C SER A 4 30.89 -44.98 -51.70
N THR A 5 31.63 -43.90 -51.94
CA THR A 5 31.21 -42.51 -51.68
C THR A 5 30.21 -42.33 -50.53
N THR A 6 30.71 -41.71 -49.46
CA THR A 6 30.08 -40.58 -48.74
C THR A 6 28.58 -40.71 -48.50
N LYS A 7 28.21 -41.41 -47.42
CA LYS A 7 26.92 -41.23 -46.76
C LYS A 7 27.11 -40.35 -45.53
N ASN A 8 26.98 -39.05 -45.78
CA ASN A 8 26.22 -38.14 -44.92
C ASN A 8 26.87 -37.80 -43.58
N ALA A 9 28.00 -37.09 -43.68
CA ALA A 9 28.30 -35.98 -42.78
C ALA A 9 27.29 -34.82 -43.00
N ILE A 10 25.99 -35.08 -42.78
CA ILE A 10 24.91 -34.09 -42.72
C ILE A 10 23.87 -34.66 -41.76
N ARG A 11 24.09 -34.44 -40.47
CA ARG A 11 23.07 -34.25 -39.41
C ARG A 11 23.77 -33.63 -38.19
N ALA A 12 24.57 -32.60 -38.48
CA ALA A 12 24.69 -31.47 -37.58
C ALA A 12 23.37 -30.69 -37.66
N LEU A 13 23.00 -30.06 -36.53
CA LEU A 13 21.76 -29.35 -36.26
C LEU A 13 20.53 -30.22 -35.96
N LEU A 14 19.81 -29.78 -34.93
CA LEU A 14 18.53 -30.26 -34.41
C LEU A 14 18.66 -31.43 -33.43
N LEU A 15 19.06 -31.11 -32.21
CA LEU A 15 18.40 -31.57 -30.97
C LEU A 15 18.90 -30.81 -29.72
N THR A 16 19.28 -29.52 -29.87
CA THR A 16 19.19 -28.54 -28.79
C THR A 16 17.74 -28.12 -28.63
N ALA A 17 16.88 -29.06 -28.23
CA ALA A 17 15.51 -28.75 -27.82
C ALA A 17 15.54 -28.17 -26.40
N LEU A 18 15.97 -26.91 -26.34
CA LEU A 18 15.26 -25.84 -25.67
C LEU A 18 14.60 -26.19 -24.33
N CYS A 19 15.35 -26.75 -23.39
CA CYS A 19 15.11 -26.47 -21.97
C CYS A 19 15.66 -25.07 -21.64
N LEU A 20 15.23 -24.06 -22.39
CA LEU A 20 15.02 -22.73 -21.81
C LEU A 20 13.77 -22.92 -20.96
N VAL A 21 13.93 -23.56 -19.81
CA VAL A 21 13.09 -23.24 -18.67
C VAL A 21 13.37 -21.77 -18.49
N THR A 22 12.47 -20.97 -19.02
CA THR A 22 12.48 -19.55 -18.86
C THR A 22 12.55 -19.36 -17.36
N ASN A 23 13.74 -19.00 -16.88
CA ASN A 23 13.88 -18.09 -15.77
C ASN A 23 13.17 -16.82 -16.22
N PHE A 24 11.83 -16.86 -16.28
CA PHE A 24 11.06 -15.72 -15.90
C PHE A 24 11.50 -15.52 -14.46
N PRO A 25 12.34 -14.52 -14.12
CA PRO A 25 12.12 -13.93 -12.83
C PRO A 25 10.61 -13.68 -12.82
N LEU A 26 9.91 -14.27 -11.84
CA LEU A 26 8.60 -13.80 -11.47
C LEU A 26 8.87 -12.37 -11.01
N GLN A 27 9.03 -11.46 -11.97
CA GLN A 27 8.86 -10.05 -11.79
C GLN A 27 7.39 -9.96 -11.43
N ALA A 28 7.10 -10.18 -10.14
CA ALA A 28 6.20 -9.33 -9.42
C ALA A 28 6.74 -7.92 -9.62
N ASP A 29 6.54 -7.41 -10.85
CA ASP A 29 6.84 -6.07 -11.24
C ASP A 29 6.05 -5.26 -10.25
N GLN A 30 6.80 -4.58 -9.41
CA GLN A 30 6.25 -3.82 -8.34
C GLN A 30 5.39 -2.75 -9.00
N ARG A 31 4.09 -3.03 -9.11
CA ARG A 31 3.06 -2.01 -9.01
C ARG A 31 3.21 -1.43 -7.61
N ILE A 32 4.27 -0.66 -7.39
CA ILE A 32 4.26 0.41 -6.42
C ILE A 32 3.16 1.31 -6.97
N SER A 33 1.95 1.04 -6.50
CA SER A 33 0.85 1.98 -6.59
C SER A 33 1.41 3.28 -6.06
N SER A 34 1.50 4.29 -6.93
CA SER A 34 1.90 5.61 -6.46
C SER A 34 0.95 6.02 -5.34
N SER A 35 1.38 6.90 -4.43
CA SER A 35 0.47 7.39 -3.38
C SER A 35 -0.84 7.96 -3.95
N GLU A 36 -0.78 8.44 -5.19
CA GLU A 36 -1.92 8.93 -5.95
C GLU A 36 -2.85 7.78 -6.37
N ASP A 37 -2.32 6.68 -6.88
CA ASP A 37 -3.11 5.50 -7.25
C ASP A 37 -3.84 4.91 -6.03
N VAL A 38 -3.16 4.86 -4.87
CA VAL A 38 -3.75 4.41 -3.59
C VAL A 38 -4.96 5.28 -3.22
N LEU A 39 -4.89 6.59 -3.43
CA LEU A 39 -6.01 7.50 -3.08
C LEU A 39 -7.15 7.55 -4.08
N HIS A 40 -6.93 7.11 -5.32
CA HIS A 40 -8.00 7.01 -6.30
C HIS A 40 -8.86 5.76 -6.10
N ASP A 41 -8.38 4.78 -5.33
CA ASP A 41 -9.14 3.59 -4.98
C ASP A 41 -10.23 3.89 -3.94
N ARG A 42 -11.48 3.53 -4.27
CA ARG A 42 -12.63 3.78 -3.41
C ARG A 42 -12.60 2.99 -2.10
N SER A 43 -12.01 1.79 -2.11
CA SER A 43 -11.91 0.92 -0.94
C SER A 43 -10.91 1.51 0.06
N VAL A 44 -9.82 2.11 -0.42
CA VAL A 44 -8.87 2.85 0.42
C VAL A 44 -9.54 4.08 1.04
N LEU A 45 -10.24 4.90 0.25
CA LEU A 45 -10.95 6.06 0.80
C LEU A 45 -12.01 5.67 1.84
N ALA A 46 -12.75 4.58 1.60
CA ALA A 46 -13.70 4.03 2.58
C ALA A 46 -13.01 3.58 3.87
N CYS A 47 -11.85 2.94 3.76
CA CYS A 47 -11.01 2.58 4.90
C CYS A 47 -10.52 3.82 5.66
N PHE A 48 -10.07 4.87 4.98
CA PHE A 48 -9.60 6.08 5.65
C PHE A 48 -10.73 6.80 6.38
N ALA A 49 -11.93 6.83 5.77
CA ALA A 49 -13.13 7.35 6.42
C ALA A 49 -13.52 6.49 7.64
N HIS A 50 -13.39 5.17 7.55
CA HIS A 50 -13.60 4.25 8.68
C HIS A 50 -12.66 4.55 9.84
N LEU A 51 -11.34 4.59 9.60
CA LEU A 51 -10.35 4.91 10.64
C LEU A 51 -10.65 6.24 11.31
N LEU A 52 -10.96 7.28 10.53
CA LEU A 52 -11.28 8.59 11.05
C LEU A 52 -12.53 8.57 11.94
N ARG A 53 -13.56 7.81 11.57
CA ARG A 53 -14.76 7.61 12.39
C ARG A 53 -14.42 6.89 13.70
N GLU A 54 -13.65 5.81 13.65
CA GLU A 54 -13.23 5.05 14.84
C GLU A 54 -12.30 5.87 15.76
N ALA A 55 -11.66 6.91 15.24
CA ALA A 55 -10.90 7.93 15.98
C ALA A 55 -11.77 9.11 16.47
N GLY A 56 -13.10 9.00 16.39
CA GLY A 56 -14.02 10.07 16.80
C GLY A 56 -13.90 11.33 15.95
N PHE A 57 -13.62 11.17 14.65
CA PHE A 57 -13.35 12.25 13.70
C PHE A 57 -12.27 13.22 14.19
N GLY A 58 -11.21 12.71 14.84
CA GLY A 58 -10.09 13.50 15.33
C GLY A 58 -10.41 14.43 16.51
N PHE A 59 -11.62 14.36 17.07
CA PHE A 59 -12.01 15.06 18.30
C PHE A 59 -11.69 14.25 19.56
N ALA A 60 -11.57 12.93 19.43
CA ALA A 60 -11.07 12.09 20.50
C ALA A 60 -9.54 12.12 20.52
N PRO A 61 -8.90 12.05 21.69
CA PRO A 61 -7.44 12.06 21.80
C PRO A 61 -6.83 10.68 21.53
N VAL A 62 -7.41 9.90 20.61
CA VAL A 62 -6.98 8.55 20.26
C VAL A 62 -6.70 8.48 18.78
N GLU A 63 -5.71 7.69 18.40
CA GLU A 63 -5.41 7.40 17.01
C GLU A 63 -5.84 5.99 16.65
N ARG A 64 -6.22 5.82 15.39
CA ARG A 64 -6.49 4.54 14.76
C ARG A 64 -5.49 4.35 13.63
N ALA A 65 -5.08 3.11 13.42
CA ALA A 65 -4.16 2.76 12.37
C ALA A 65 -4.61 1.50 11.65
N ALA A 66 -4.18 1.33 10.41
CA ALA A 66 -4.36 0.13 9.64
C ALA A 66 -3.14 -0.12 8.74
N PHE A 67 -3.00 -1.38 8.35
CA PHE A 67 -2.23 -1.76 7.18
C PHE A 67 -3.09 -1.62 5.93
N VAL A 68 -2.51 -1.06 4.86
CA VAL A 68 -3.10 -1.08 3.51
C VAL A 68 -2.42 -2.20 2.72
N PHE A 69 -3.21 -3.15 2.23
CA PHE A 69 -2.79 -4.27 1.41
C PHE A 69 -3.17 -4.04 -0.04
N MET A 70 -2.36 -4.60 -0.94
CA MET A 70 -2.75 -4.81 -2.33
C MET A 70 -2.72 -6.32 -2.60
N ASN A 71 -3.89 -6.89 -2.92
CA ASN A 71 -4.00 -8.30 -3.27
C ASN A 71 -3.37 -8.59 -4.64
N ALA A 72 -3.16 -9.87 -4.95
CA ALA A 72 -2.63 -10.30 -6.26
C ALA A 72 -3.49 -9.81 -7.44
N ASP A 73 -4.79 -9.63 -7.22
CA ASP A 73 -5.75 -9.15 -8.22
C ASP A 73 -5.71 -7.61 -8.39
N GLY A 74 -4.85 -6.92 -7.63
CA GLY A 74 -4.70 -5.46 -7.66
C GLY A 74 -5.72 -4.70 -6.81
N GLU A 75 -6.60 -5.39 -6.09
CA GLU A 75 -7.55 -4.77 -5.17
C GLU A 75 -6.90 -4.36 -3.85
N PHE A 76 -7.28 -3.18 -3.35
CA PHE A 76 -6.85 -2.71 -2.04
C PHE A 76 -7.74 -3.21 -0.91
N ARG A 77 -7.13 -3.50 0.24
CA ARG A 77 -7.83 -3.82 1.50
C ARG A 77 -7.14 -3.15 2.67
N CYS A 78 -7.88 -2.92 3.74
CA CYS A 78 -7.32 -2.47 5.01
C CYS A 78 -7.47 -3.53 6.09
N LEU A 79 -6.48 -3.60 6.97
CA LEU A 79 -6.53 -4.35 8.20
C LEU A 79 -6.24 -3.42 9.37
N ASP A 80 -7.26 -3.17 10.18
CA ASP A 80 -7.13 -2.34 11.37
C ASP A 80 -6.12 -2.94 12.35
N TRP A 81 -5.34 -2.06 12.95
CA TRP A 81 -4.53 -2.41 14.11
C TRP A 81 -5.45 -2.57 15.33
N PRO A 82 -5.12 -3.49 16.25
CA PRO A 82 -5.83 -3.59 17.52
C PRO A 82 -5.90 -2.23 18.23
N ALA A 83 -7.09 -1.89 18.69
CA ALA A 83 -7.36 -0.70 19.47
C ALA A 83 -6.62 -0.72 20.80
N THR A 84 -5.52 0.04 20.93
CA THR A 84 -4.80 0.18 22.22
C THR A 84 -5.32 1.35 23.07
N HIS A 85 -6.12 2.25 22.47
CA HIS A 85 -6.67 3.46 23.11
C HIS A 85 -5.62 4.34 23.80
N GLN A 86 -4.40 4.35 23.27
CA GLN A 86 -3.35 5.21 23.79
C GLN A 86 -3.54 6.65 23.33
N PHE A 87 -3.12 7.57 24.17
CA PHE A 87 -3.23 9.00 23.91
C PHE A 87 -2.37 9.37 22.70
N LYS A 88 -3.01 9.80 21.62
CA LYS A 88 -2.35 10.24 20.37
C LYS A 88 -1.30 9.25 19.83
N ALA A 89 -1.60 7.96 19.91
CA ALA A 89 -0.72 6.93 19.36
C ALA A 89 -1.49 5.65 19.04
N ALA A 90 -1.12 5.01 17.94
CA ALA A 90 -1.46 3.62 17.64
C ALA A 90 -0.17 2.80 17.55
N HIS A 91 -0.22 1.56 18.06
CA HIS A 91 0.97 0.70 18.11
C HIS A 91 0.70 -0.65 17.47
N TRP A 92 1.70 -1.16 16.77
CA TRP A 92 1.76 -2.52 16.27
C TRP A 92 2.98 -3.22 16.83
N SER A 93 2.79 -4.48 17.24
CA SER A 93 3.87 -5.36 17.66
C SER A 93 3.89 -6.60 16.77
N GLY A 94 5.04 -6.88 16.17
CA GLY A 94 5.24 -8.03 15.30
C GLY A 94 5.72 -7.62 13.89
N PRO A 95 5.95 -8.60 13.01
CA PRO A 95 6.32 -8.32 11.64
C PRO A 95 5.20 -7.56 10.93
N ILE A 96 5.57 -6.70 9.97
CA ILE A 96 4.61 -6.16 8.99
C ILE A 96 4.15 -7.34 8.13
N PRO A 97 2.83 -7.59 7.97
CA PRO A 97 2.34 -8.69 7.15
C PRO A 97 2.82 -8.60 5.69
N VAL A 98 2.94 -9.76 5.03
CA VAL A 98 3.27 -9.81 3.59
C VAL A 98 2.12 -9.22 2.77
N GLY A 99 2.46 -8.41 1.75
CA GLY A 99 1.49 -7.78 0.86
C GLY A 99 0.99 -6.40 1.32
N VAL A 100 1.48 -5.91 2.47
CA VAL A 100 1.27 -4.52 2.89
C VAL A 100 2.05 -3.60 1.96
N VAL A 101 1.39 -2.55 1.48
CA VAL A 101 1.94 -1.53 0.58
C VAL A 101 2.02 -0.15 1.22
N ALA A 102 1.28 0.09 2.30
CA ALA A 102 1.33 1.33 3.09
C ALA A 102 0.84 1.11 4.53
N LEU A 103 1.22 2.02 5.42
CA LEU A 103 0.51 2.24 6.69
C LEU A 103 -0.44 3.42 6.55
N ALA A 104 -1.52 3.41 7.31
CA ALA A 104 -2.38 4.57 7.47
C ALA A 104 -2.68 4.76 8.95
N HIS A 105 -2.65 5.99 9.45
CA HIS A 105 -3.19 6.30 10.77
C HIS A 105 -3.90 7.65 10.79
N THR A 106 -4.64 7.89 11.87
CA THR A 106 -5.37 9.14 12.07
C THR A 106 -4.63 10.11 12.95
N HIS A 107 -4.71 11.41 12.66
CA HIS A 107 -4.31 12.48 13.56
C HIS A 107 -5.52 13.27 14.09
N PRO A 108 -5.39 13.89 15.29
CA PRO A 108 -6.42 14.78 15.82
C PRO A 108 -6.52 16.08 15.00
N VAL A 109 -7.68 16.75 15.08
CA VAL A 109 -7.95 18.02 14.36
C VAL A 109 -6.87 19.08 14.60
N VAL A 110 -6.33 19.13 15.81
CA VAL A 110 -5.35 20.16 16.23
C VAL A 110 -3.93 19.91 15.72
N SER A 111 -3.63 18.72 15.17
CA SER A 111 -2.30 18.37 14.65
C SER A 111 -2.43 17.56 13.35
N PRO A 112 -2.99 18.13 12.28
CA PRO A 112 -3.45 17.36 11.13
C PRO A 112 -2.32 16.84 10.21
N TYR A 113 -1.10 17.36 10.37
CA TYR A 113 0.06 17.05 9.54
C TYR A 113 0.93 15.93 10.13
N PRO A 114 1.73 15.22 9.31
CA PRO A 114 2.67 14.22 9.78
C PRO A 114 3.66 14.79 10.80
N SER A 115 4.00 13.97 11.78
CA SER A 115 5.03 14.25 12.76
C SER A 115 6.42 13.91 12.24
N VAL A 116 7.44 14.32 13.01
CA VAL A 116 8.83 13.90 12.76
C VAL A 116 8.98 12.38 12.89
N ASP A 117 8.24 11.75 13.79
CA ASP A 117 8.30 10.32 14.03
C ASP A 117 7.69 9.54 12.86
N ASP A 118 6.61 10.04 12.25
CA ASP A 118 6.03 9.43 11.04
C ASP A 118 7.01 9.43 9.88
N ARG A 119 7.75 10.51 9.71
CA ARG A 119 8.79 10.59 8.67
C ARG A 119 9.94 9.63 8.95
N ASN A 120 10.43 9.61 10.18
CA ASN A 120 11.50 8.71 10.57
C ASN A 120 11.08 7.26 10.39
N GLU A 121 9.84 6.94 10.76
CA GLU A 121 9.27 5.60 10.65
C GLU A 121 9.10 5.18 9.19
N ALA A 122 8.54 6.03 8.33
CA ALA A 122 8.37 5.76 6.90
C ALA A 122 9.70 5.42 6.22
N VAL A 123 10.77 6.16 6.57
CA VAL A 123 12.13 5.89 6.10
C VAL A 123 12.66 4.58 6.68
N ARG A 124 12.49 4.35 7.99
CA ARG A 124 13.00 3.16 8.68
C ARG A 124 12.39 1.87 8.16
N ILE A 125 11.07 1.85 7.92
CA ILE A 125 10.36 0.66 7.42
C ILE A 125 10.37 0.56 5.89
N GLY A 126 10.81 1.62 5.20
CA GLY A 126 10.89 1.67 3.74
C GLY A 126 9.54 1.69 3.02
N MET A 127 8.49 2.19 3.67
CA MET A 127 7.10 2.12 3.19
C MET A 127 6.37 3.46 3.43
N PRO A 128 5.46 3.88 2.54
CA PRO A 128 4.69 5.10 2.76
C PRO A 128 3.77 4.99 3.98
N ILE A 129 3.62 6.12 4.68
CA ILE A 129 2.69 6.29 5.80
C ILE A 129 1.70 7.39 5.45
N PHE A 130 0.42 7.05 5.40
CA PHE A 130 -0.68 7.99 5.23
C PHE A 130 -1.13 8.53 6.58
N VAL A 131 -1.21 9.85 6.68
CA VAL A 131 -1.69 10.58 7.85
C VAL A 131 -3.04 11.19 7.49
N ILE A 132 -4.07 10.76 8.22
CA ILE A 132 -5.47 11.09 7.96
C ILE A 132 -5.99 11.96 9.09
N SER A 133 -6.39 13.19 8.80
CA SER A 133 -7.12 14.02 9.75
C SER A 133 -8.47 14.41 9.16
N PRO A 134 -9.36 15.06 9.92
CA PRO A 134 -10.61 15.58 9.35
C PRO A 134 -10.41 16.63 8.25
N GLN A 135 -9.23 17.25 8.22
CA GLN A 135 -8.92 18.36 7.34
C GLN A 135 -8.09 17.94 6.14
N ILE A 136 -7.19 16.97 6.28
CA ILE A 136 -6.28 16.58 5.20
C ILE A 136 -6.01 15.08 5.19
N ILE A 137 -5.68 14.57 4.01
CA ILE A 137 -4.92 13.35 3.83
C ILE A 137 -3.54 13.75 3.31
N SER A 138 -2.51 13.32 4.01
CA SER A 138 -1.12 13.50 3.60
C SER A 138 -0.40 12.16 3.62
N VAL A 139 0.74 12.10 2.93
CA VAL A 139 1.60 10.94 2.90
C VAL A 139 3.03 11.35 3.22
N VAL A 140 3.70 10.53 4.01
CA VAL A 140 5.16 10.51 4.08
C VAL A 140 5.66 9.34 3.26
N HIS A 141 6.41 9.66 2.20
CA HIS A 141 7.00 8.68 1.30
C HIS A 141 8.17 7.96 1.98
N ARG A 142 8.53 6.77 1.48
CA ARG A 142 9.66 5.96 2.01
C ARG A 142 11.02 6.66 1.99
N ASN A 143 11.16 7.75 1.24
CA ASN A 143 12.37 8.59 1.19
C ASN A 143 12.29 9.81 2.13
N GLY A 144 11.24 9.89 2.96
CA GLY A 144 11.00 10.99 3.88
C GLY A 144 10.37 12.24 3.26
N ARG A 145 10.06 12.23 1.95
CA ARG A 145 9.32 13.33 1.30
C ARG A 145 7.90 13.34 1.83
N GLU A 146 7.39 14.52 2.15
CA GLU A 146 6.01 14.72 2.58
C GLU A 146 5.19 15.33 1.45
N GLU A 147 3.91 14.95 1.36
CA GLU A 147 2.99 15.47 0.36
C GLU A 147 1.57 15.51 0.91
N THR A 148 0.88 16.64 0.74
CA THR A 148 -0.56 16.74 1.03
C THR A 148 -1.31 16.35 -0.23
N LEU A 149 -2.04 15.25 -0.17
CA LEU A 149 -2.70 14.67 -1.33
C LEU A 149 -4.16 15.14 -1.46
N MET A 150 -4.82 15.39 -0.32
CA MET A 150 -6.19 15.90 -0.30
C MET A 150 -6.37 16.84 0.87
N CYS A 151 -7.04 17.97 0.66
CA CYS A 151 -7.28 18.93 1.72
C CYS A 151 -8.73 19.42 1.77
N CYS A 152 -9.07 19.94 2.96
CA CYS A 152 -10.21 20.76 3.26
C CYS A 152 -11.53 20.11 2.81
N LYS A 153 -12.35 20.90 2.12
CA LYS A 153 -13.70 20.57 1.69
C LYS A 153 -13.79 19.27 0.89
N VAL A 154 -12.81 18.99 0.02
CA VAL A 154 -12.81 17.80 -0.85
C VAL A 154 -12.72 16.52 -0.01
N TRP A 155 -11.84 16.50 1.00
CA TRP A 155 -11.74 15.35 1.88
C TRP A 155 -12.94 15.25 2.82
N SER A 156 -13.33 16.35 3.47
CA SER A 156 -14.46 16.33 4.41
C SER A 156 -15.76 15.85 3.74
N GLU A 157 -16.04 16.25 2.49
CA GLU A 157 -17.20 15.77 1.74
C GLU A 157 -17.08 14.27 1.40
N ARG A 158 -15.91 13.81 0.98
CA ARG A 158 -15.68 12.39 0.64
C ARG A 158 -15.73 11.48 1.87
N ALA A 159 -15.17 11.91 2.99
CA ALA A 159 -15.19 11.15 4.25
C ALA A 159 -16.63 10.93 4.76
N LEU A 160 -17.48 11.95 4.61
CA LEU A 160 -18.89 11.87 4.98
C LEU A 160 -19.71 10.97 4.06
N ILE A 161 -19.36 10.91 2.77
CA ILE A 161 -20.05 10.06 1.78
C ILE A 161 -19.56 8.60 1.84
N ALA A 162 -18.27 8.39 2.08
CA ALA A 162 -17.65 7.06 2.10
C ALA A 162 -17.93 6.29 3.40
N ALA A 163 -18.40 6.95 4.46
CA ALA A 163 -18.91 6.27 5.64
C ALA A 163 -20.23 5.57 5.28
N PRO A 164 -20.35 4.23 5.40
CA PRO A 164 -21.63 3.57 5.18
C PRO A 164 -22.69 4.16 6.12
N PRO A 165 -23.95 4.28 5.68
CA PRO A 165 -25.02 4.82 6.52
C PRO A 165 -25.14 3.99 7.79
N HIS A 166 -25.46 4.67 8.90
CA HIS A 166 -25.64 4.04 10.22
C HIS A 166 -26.59 2.84 10.13
N GLY A 167 -26.03 1.63 10.11
CA GLY A 167 -26.76 0.38 10.27
C GLY A 167 -26.51 -0.16 11.67
N ARG A 168 -27.52 -0.06 12.52
CA ARG A 168 -27.72 -1.00 13.63
C ARG A 168 -28.33 -2.28 13.08
#